data_AF-A0A412N792-F1
#
_entry.id   AF-A0A412N792-F1
#
_cell.length_a   1.000
_cell.length_b   1.000
_cell.length_c   1.000
_cell.angle_alpha   90.00
_cell.angle_beta   90.00
_cell.angle_gamma   90.00
#
_symmetry.space_group_name_H-M   'P 1'
#
loop_
_entity.id
_entity.type
_entity.pdbx_description
1 polymer ?
#
loop_
_entity_poly.entity_id
_entity_poly.type
_entity_poly.pdbx_seq_one_letter_code
_entity_poly.pdbx_strand_id
1 'polypeptide(L)'
;MKERIKGAFTKKKILHVLKMALFVVALSLILLSLLGTVAHATGLVDNTINAGNLYSKYPLSNYQLDFFVDNSWSWLPWNWLDGIGKSVQYGLYCITNFVWTISLYLSNATGYVVQEAYKLDFIN
;
A
#
# COMPACT_ATOMS: atom_id res chain seq x y z
N MET A 1 34.63 -10.00 48.17
CA MET A 1 33.65 -10.68 47.29
C MET A 1 33.50 -10.09 45.89
N LYS A 2 34.39 -9.19 45.42
CA LYS A 2 34.23 -8.52 44.10
C LYS A 2 35.04 -9.16 42.95
N GLU A 3 36.06 -9.97 43.29
CA GLU A 3 37.01 -10.52 42.32
C GLU A 3 36.55 -11.83 41.64
N ARG A 4 35.58 -12.57 42.22
CA ARG A 4 35.11 -13.84 41.66
C ARG A 4 34.15 -13.72 40.48
N ILE A 5 33.62 -12.52 40.21
CA ILE A 5 32.65 -12.29 39.12
C ILE A 5 33.36 -11.97 37.79
N LYS A 6 34.64 -11.55 37.81
CA LYS A 6 35.39 -11.21 36.58
C LYS A 6 35.83 -12.42 35.74
N GLY A 7 35.87 -13.62 36.32
CA GLY A 7 36.32 -14.84 35.64
C GLY A 7 35.25 -15.61 34.84
N ALA A 8 33.96 -15.31 35.06
CA ALA A 8 32.86 -16.08 34.46
C ALA A 8 32.62 -15.77 32.97
N PHE A 9 33.17 -14.66 32.48
CA PHE A 9 33.00 -14.18 31.11
C PHE A 9 34.32 -14.22 30.35
N THR A 10 34.79 -15.44 30.06
CA THR A 10 35.83 -15.65 29.06
C THR A 10 35.33 -15.04 27.74
N LYS A 11 36.08 -14.15 27.08
CA LYS A 11 35.68 -13.49 25.82
C LYS A 11 35.12 -14.48 24.78
N LYS A 12 35.63 -15.72 24.76
CA LYS A 12 35.12 -16.84 23.95
C LYS A 12 33.65 -17.21 24.24
N LYS A 13 33.21 -17.26 25.50
CA LYS A 13 31.83 -17.59 25.89
C LYS A 13 30.86 -16.49 25.45
N ILE A 14 31.22 -15.21 25.62
CA ILE A 14 30.40 -14.08 25.13
C ILE A 14 30.23 -14.17 23.61
N LEU A 15 31.33 -14.37 22.90
CA LEU A 15 31.32 -14.40 21.44
C LEU A 15 30.53 -15.61 20.90
N HIS A 16 30.54 -16.74 21.63
CA HIS A 16 29.73 -17.92 21.30
C HIS A 16 28.24 -17.67 21.51
N VAL A 17 27.86 -17.07 22.65
CA VAL A 17 26.45 -16.71 22.92
C VAL A 17 25.94 -15.70 21.91
N LEU A 18 26.75 -14.71 21.52
CA LEU A 18 26.38 -13.69 20.55
C LEU A 18 26.18 -14.28 19.14
N LYS A 19 27.07 -15.20 18.71
CA LYS A 19 26.89 -15.95 17.46
C LYS A 19 25.63 -16.81 17.47
N MET A 20 25.35 -17.48 18.59
CA MET A 20 24.17 -18.34 18.72
C MET A 20 22.88 -17.52 18.69
N ALA A 21 22.85 -16.37 19.39
CA ALA A 21 21.71 -15.45 19.34
C ALA A 21 21.48 -14.92 17.92
N LEU A 22 22.55 -14.54 17.21
CA LEU A 22 22.46 -14.04 15.85
C LEU A 22 21.96 -15.12 14.87
N PHE A 23 22.40 -16.37 15.06
CA PHE A 23 21.90 -17.52 14.30
C PHE A 23 20.41 -17.77 14.54
N VAL A 24 19.97 -17.73 15.80
CA VAL A 24 18.55 -17.91 16.16
C VAL A 24 17.70 -16.80 15.54
N VAL A 25 18.15 -15.54 15.60
CA VAL A 25 17.43 -14.41 14.99
C VAL A 25 17.35 -14.57 13.47
N ALA A 26 18.46 -14.90 12.81
CA ALA A 26 18.48 -15.11 11.37
C ALA A 26 17.56 -16.27 10.94
N LEU A 27 17.61 -17.39 11.67
CA LEU A 27 16.74 -18.55 11.40
C LEU A 27 15.26 -18.21 11.59
N SER A 28 14.94 -17.45 12.64
CA SER A 28 13.58 -16.96 12.90
C SER A 28 13.06 -16.10 11.75
N LEU A 29 13.89 -15.17 11.25
CA LEU A 29 13.53 -14.29 10.13
C LEU A 29 13.32 -15.09 8.83
N ILE A 30 14.17 -16.08 8.56
CA ILE A 30 14.03 -16.96 7.39
C ILE A 30 12.74 -17.77 7.49
N LEU A 31 12.44 -18.36 8.65
CA LEU A 31 11.19 -19.08 8.89
C LEU A 31 9.97 -18.16 8.74
N LEU A 32 10.01 -16.95 9.28
CA LEU A 32 8.96 -15.96 9.06
C LEU A 32 8.82 -15.58 7.58
N SER A 33 9.90 -15.50 6.81
CA SER A 33 9.81 -15.19 5.37
C SER A 33 9.23 -16.33 4.54
N LEU A 34 9.44 -17.58 4.95
CA LEU A 34 8.98 -18.77 4.23
C LEU A 34 7.55 -19.17 4.62
N LEU A 35 7.19 -18.97 5.89
CA LEU A 35 5.91 -19.43 6.47
C LEU A 35 4.95 -18.27 6.80
N GLY A 36 5.47 -17.05 6.89
CA GLY A 36 4.65 -15.87 7.15
C GLY A 36 3.78 -15.57 5.94
N THR A 37 2.47 -15.70 6.12
CA THR A 37 1.50 -15.12 5.19
C THR A 37 1.74 -13.62 5.18
N VAL A 38 2.17 -13.08 4.03
CA VAL A 38 2.21 -11.63 3.82
C VAL A 38 0.79 -11.14 4.06
N ALA A 39 0.58 -10.39 5.13
CA ALA A 39 -0.66 -9.65 5.32
C ALA A 39 -0.68 -8.58 4.22
N HIS A 40 -1.16 -8.97 3.04
CA HIS A 40 -1.53 -8.01 2.02
C HIS A 40 -2.55 -7.10 2.70
N ALA A 41 -2.26 -5.80 2.73
CA ALA A 41 -3.24 -4.83 3.19
C ALA A 41 -4.51 -5.08 2.37
N THR A 42 -5.53 -5.67 3.00
CA THR A 42 -6.82 -5.82 2.34
C THR A 42 -7.27 -4.40 2.02
N GLY A 43 -7.36 -4.09 0.74
CA GLY A 43 -7.93 -2.82 0.32
C GLY A 43 -9.32 -2.69 0.90
N LEU A 44 -9.78 -1.46 1.09
CA LEU A 44 -11.19 -1.17 1.46
C LEU A 44 -12.18 -1.82 0.49
N VAL A 45 -11.73 -2.16 -0.71
CA VAL A 45 -12.46 -2.90 -1.72
C VAL A 45 -11.62 -4.10 -2.15
N ASP A 46 -12.29 -5.24 -2.33
CA ASP A 46 -11.68 -6.45 -2.84
C ASP A 46 -11.27 -6.23 -4.32
N ASN A 47 -9.97 -6.31 -4.58
CA ASN A 47 -9.40 -6.17 -5.92
C ASN A 47 -9.47 -7.49 -6.72
N THR A 48 -10.15 -8.50 -6.20
CA THR A 48 -10.36 -9.77 -6.90
C THR A 48 -11.16 -9.53 -8.17
N ILE A 49 -10.47 -9.62 -9.31
CA ILE A 49 -11.09 -9.60 -10.64
C ILE A 49 -11.83 -10.92 -10.81
N ASN A 50 -13.16 -10.87 -10.73
CA ASN A 50 -14.00 -12.01 -11.03
C ASN A 50 -14.71 -11.75 -12.36
N ALA A 51 -14.39 -12.57 -13.37
CA ALA A 51 -15.02 -12.45 -14.71
C ALA A 51 -16.56 -12.65 -14.67
N GLY A 52 -17.09 -13.23 -13.59
CA GLY A 52 -18.53 -13.34 -13.34
C GLY A 52 -19.17 -12.10 -12.70
N ASN A 53 -18.39 -11.10 -12.29
CA ASN A 53 -18.88 -9.86 -11.70
C ASN A 53 -18.68 -8.69 -12.67
N LEU A 54 -19.77 -8.22 -13.29
CA LEU A 54 -19.73 -7.12 -14.26
C LEU A 54 -19.13 -5.83 -13.69
N TYR A 55 -19.28 -5.61 -12.37
CA TYR A 55 -18.75 -4.45 -11.66
C TYR A 55 -17.23 -4.54 -11.35
N SER A 56 -16.60 -5.71 -11.51
CA SER A 56 -15.17 -5.98 -11.25
C SER A 56 -14.44 -6.49 -12.50
N LYS A 57 -14.90 -6.07 -13.69
CA LYS A 57 -14.34 -6.54 -14.98
C LYS A 57 -12.86 -6.15 -15.17
N TYR A 58 -12.45 -5.01 -14.62
CA TYR A 58 -11.09 -4.49 -14.68
C TYR A 58 -10.61 -4.11 -13.28
N PRO A 59 -9.29 -4.22 -13.00
CA PRO A 59 -8.74 -3.79 -11.73
C PRO A 59 -8.97 -2.28 -11.53
N LEU A 60 -9.10 -1.85 -10.27
CA LEU A 60 -9.33 -0.45 -9.92
C LEU A 60 -8.22 0.49 -10.46
N SER A 61 -7.01 -0.03 -10.65
CA SER A 61 -5.88 0.71 -11.25
C SER A 61 -6.15 1.21 -12.68
N ASN A 62 -7.05 0.57 -13.41
CA ASN A 62 -7.38 0.98 -14.79
C ASN A 62 -8.31 2.20 -14.84
N TYR A 63 -8.86 2.61 -13.70
CA TYR A 63 -9.75 3.76 -13.62
C TYR A 63 -9.03 4.96 -13.00
N GLN A 64 -7.72 5.11 -13.16
CA GLN A 64 -7.01 6.29 -12.65
C GLN A 64 -7.34 7.53 -13.49
N LEU A 65 -7.44 8.69 -12.84
CA LEU A 65 -7.54 9.97 -13.54
C LEU A 65 -6.16 10.39 -14.03
N ASP A 66 -6.03 10.60 -15.34
CA ASP A 66 -4.86 11.26 -15.94
C ASP A 66 -5.12 12.77 -16.03
N PHE A 67 -4.16 13.56 -15.56
CA PHE A 67 -4.24 15.01 -15.58
C PHE A 67 -3.13 15.56 -16.46
N PHE A 68 -3.53 16.12 -17.60
CA PHE A 68 -2.61 16.82 -18.47
C PHE A 68 -2.31 18.22 -17.92
N VAL A 69 -1.02 18.51 -17.76
CA VAL A 69 -0.52 19.85 -17.43
C VAL A 69 0.47 20.26 -18.52
N ASP A 70 0.14 21.32 -19.26
CA ASP A 70 1.06 21.88 -20.24
C ASP A 70 2.26 22.53 -19.53
N ASN A 71 3.44 21.99 -19.78
CA ASN A 71 4.71 22.47 -19.23
C ASN A 71 5.66 23.03 -20.31
N SER A 72 5.18 23.20 -21.55
CA SER A 72 6.03 23.54 -22.70
C SER A 72 6.77 24.88 -22.55
N TRP A 73 6.32 25.76 -21.64
CA TRP A 73 6.85 27.10 -21.40
C TRP A 73 7.54 27.25 -20.04
N SER A 74 7.64 26.17 -19.25
CA SER A 74 8.28 26.19 -17.91
C SER A 74 9.78 26.52 -17.95
N TRP A 75 10.44 26.40 -19.11
CA TRP A 75 11.87 26.70 -19.27
C TRP A 75 12.17 28.20 -19.46
N LEU A 76 11.16 29.03 -19.73
CA LEU A 76 11.33 30.46 -19.98
C LEU A 76 11.55 31.21 -18.64
N PRO A 77 12.58 32.07 -18.54
CA PRO A 77 12.87 32.81 -17.30
C PRO A 77 11.76 33.77 -16.85
N TRP A 78 10.87 34.17 -17.76
CA TRP A 78 9.74 35.07 -17.53
C TRP A 78 8.41 34.32 -17.61
N ASN A 79 8.29 33.21 -16.85
CA ASN A 79 7.03 32.49 -16.73
C ASN A 79 6.10 33.17 -15.70
N TRP A 80 5.33 34.15 -16.15
CA TRP A 80 4.40 34.91 -15.31
C TRP A 80 3.23 34.07 -14.74
N LEU A 81 3.01 32.85 -15.24
CA LEU A 81 1.99 31.91 -14.76
C LEU A 81 2.45 31.07 -13.56
N ASP A 82 3.74 31.06 -13.23
CA ASP A 82 4.33 30.19 -12.19
C ASP A 82 4.18 30.72 -10.75
N GLY A 83 3.67 31.94 -10.55
CA GLY A 83 3.63 32.59 -9.22
C GLY A 83 2.65 32.00 -8.20
N ILE A 84 1.55 31.37 -8.65
CA ILE A 84 0.50 30.73 -7.81
C ILE A 84 0.15 29.31 -8.30
N GLY A 85 0.46 28.98 -9.57
CA GLY A 85 -0.21 27.92 -10.33
C GLY A 85 0.13 26.48 -9.95
N LYS A 86 1.40 26.13 -9.74
CA LYS A 86 1.82 24.71 -9.63
C LYS A 86 1.39 24.03 -8.34
N SER A 87 1.53 24.70 -7.20
CA SER A 87 1.14 24.17 -5.89
C SER A 87 -0.38 24.06 -5.76
N VAL A 88 -1.12 25.04 -6.28
CA VAL A 88 -2.58 25.03 -6.29
C VAL A 88 -3.11 23.96 -7.26
N GLN A 89 -2.51 23.81 -8.44
CA GLN A 89 -2.84 22.76 -9.40
C GLN A 89 -2.58 21.36 -8.82
N TYR A 90 -1.47 21.18 -8.10
CA TYR A 90 -1.20 19.94 -7.37
C TYR A 90 -2.23 19.70 -6.25
N GLY A 91 -2.63 20.75 -5.52
CA GLY A 91 -3.71 20.65 -4.54
C GLY A 91 -5.04 20.22 -5.17
N LEU A 92 -5.40 20.81 -6.32
CA LEU A 92 -6.61 20.48 -7.06
C LEU A 92 -6.58 19.04 -7.61
N TYR A 93 -5.42 18.60 -8.11
CA TYR A 93 -5.15 17.22 -8.48
C TYR A 93 -5.41 16.27 -7.31
N CYS A 94 -4.85 16.55 -6.13
CA CYS A 94 -5.02 15.73 -4.94
C CYS A 94 -6.50 15.63 -4.51
N ILE A 95 -7.22 16.75 -4.49
CA ILE A 95 -8.65 16.78 -4.12
C ILE A 95 -9.46 15.99 -5.15
N THR A 96 -9.23 16.22 -6.44
CA THR A 96 -9.99 15.54 -7.50
C THR A 96 -9.72 14.05 -7.50
N ASN A 97 -8.46 13.63 -7.34
CA ASN A 97 -8.09 12.22 -7.25
C ASN A 97 -8.68 11.55 -6.00
N PHE A 98 -8.76 12.27 -4.87
CA PHE A 98 -9.41 11.78 -3.66
C PHE A 98 -10.92 11.54 -3.86
N VAL A 99 -11.64 12.53 -4.39
CA VAL A 99 -13.08 12.43 -4.69
C VAL A 99 -13.34 11.29 -5.68
N TRP A 100 -12.51 11.20 -6.72
CA TRP A 100 -12.60 10.15 -7.72
C TRP A 100 -12.39 8.75 -7.12
N THR A 101 -11.39 8.60 -6.26
CA THR A 101 -11.12 7.33 -5.57
C THR A 101 -12.32 6.89 -4.73
N ILE A 102 -12.96 7.81 -4.01
CA ILE A 102 -14.19 7.52 -3.24
C ILE A 102 -15.33 7.10 -4.18
N SER A 103 -15.53 7.82 -5.29
CA SER A 103 -16.57 7.51 -6.27
C SER A 103 -16.40 6.10 -6.85
N LEU A 104 -15.16 5.72 -7.16
CA LEU A 104 -14.82 4.38 -7.66
C LEU A 104 -15.18 3.29 -6.65
N TYR A 105 -14.85 3.50 -5.37
CA TYR A 105 -15.17 2.56 -4.30
C TYR A 105 -16.68 2.44 -4.05
N LEU A 106 -17.40 3.55 -4.01
CA LEU A 106 -18.86 3.55 -3.86
C LEU A 106 -19.55 2.84 -5.03
N SER A 107 -19.08 3.09 -6.26
CA SER A 107 -19.60 2.44 -7.46
C SER A 107 -19.36 0.93 -7.44
N ASN A 108 -18.18 0.48 -6.98
CA ASN A 108 -17.87 -0.93 -6.83
C ASN A 108 -18.75 -1.61 -5.76
N ALA A 109 -18.91 -0.98 -4.58
CA ALA A 109 -19.77 -1.48 -3.52
C ALA A 109 -21.25 -1.54 -3.94
N THR A 110 -21.72 -0.53 -4.66
CA THR A 110 -23.09 -0.51 -5.21
C THR A 110 -23.26 -1.64 -6.24
N GLY A 111 -22.29 -1.84 -7.13
CA GLY A 111 -22.30 -2.94 -8.10
C GLY A 111 -22.37 -4.32 -7.45
N TYR A 112 -21.64 -4.52 -6.34
CA TYR A 112 -21.73 -5.73 -5.54
C TYR A 112 -23.13 -5.95 -4.97
N VAL A 113 -23.71 -4.94 -4.31
CA VAL A 113 -25.06 -5.03 -3.70
C VAL A 113 -26.11 -5.35 -4.77
N VAL A 114 -26.07 -4.67 -5.91
CA VAL A 114 -27.01 -4.92 -7.02
C VAL A 114 -26.87 -6.35 -7.54
N GLN A 115 -25.64 -6.84 -7.73
CA GLN A 115 -25.44 -8.20 -8.24
C GLN A 115 -25.91 -9.27 -7.26
N GLU A 116 -25.67 -9.10 -5.96
CA GLU A 116 -26.18 -10.01 -4.94
C GLU A 116 -27.71 -9.95 -4.84
N ALA A 117 -28.32 -8.76 -5.02
CA ALA A 117 -29.77 -8.61 -5.03
C ALA A 117 -30.44 -9.42 -6.17
N TYR A 118 -29.85 -9.41 -7.37
CA TYR A 118 -30.30 -10.23 -8.50
C TYR A 118 -30.01 -11.73 -8.32
N LYS A 119 -28.91 -12.12 -7.68
CA LYS A 119 -28.60 -13.53 -7.41
C LYS A 119 -29.57 -14.17 -6.41
N LEU A 120 -29.97 -13.42 -5.39
CA LEU A 120 -30.83 -13.90 -4.31
C LEU A 120 -32.33 -13.75 -4.63
N ASP A 121 -32.67 -13.29 -5.84
CA ASP A 121 -34.04 -13.11 -6.34
C ASP A 121 -34.96 -12.30 -5.40
N PHE A 122 -34.45 -11.18 -4.85
CA PHE A 122 -35.28 -10.28 -4.03
C PHE A 122 -36.33 -9.50 -4.85
N ILE A 123 -36.21 -9.52 -6.18
CA ILE A 123 -37.07 -8.84 -7.14
C ILE A 123 -37.80 -9.92 -7.95
N ASN A 124 -38.71 -10.64 -7.29
CA ASN A 124 -39.69 -11.51 -7.93
C ASN A 124 -41.01 -11.41 -7.17
#